data_AF-A0A828S106-F1
#
_entry.id   AF-A0A828S106-F1
#
_cell.length_a   1.000
_cell.length_b   1.000
_cell.length_c   1.000
_cell.angle_alpha   90.00
_cell.angle_beta   90.00
_cell.angle_gamma   90.00
#
_symmetry.space_group_name_H-M   'P 1'
#
loop_
_entity.id
_entity.type
_entity.pdbx_description
1 polymer ?
#
loop_
_entity_poly.entity_id
_entity_poly.type
_entity_poly.pdbx_seq_one_letter_code
_entity_poly.pdbx_strand_id
1 'polypeptide(L)'
;MIGTIYMKKKTVILSLFTLATLISGCGSKADNTNTNETTNNSTTQSPTTNPNTGELADATTGPSWVTDEATLEKAVKESWIVIITKDMNTTKDLTFEGGLKKDGVETPRLLALYNQDENRNKTASYTLTAPKMTFKEDGSRIKGGTVAGDIYVDCNNFELVDATVNGNIYFKDQAAKDSFKMDDTSKVTGAMELQK
;
A
#
# COMPACT_ATOMS: atom_id res chain seq x y z
N MET A 1 -54.70 -15.13 -18.98
CA MET A 1 -53.93 -13.88 -18.82
C MET A 1 -52.81 -13.92 -19.83
N ILE A 2 -53.01 -13.29 -20.99
CA ILE A 2 -52.11 -13.33 -22.15
C ILE A 2 -51.12 -12.16 -21.98
N GLY A 3 -49.85 -12.47 -21.73
CA GLY A 3 -48.77 -11.49 -21.59
C GLY A 3 -47.82 -11.58 -22.79
N THR A 4 -47.85 -10.54 -23.61
CA THR A 4 -47.27 -10.38 -24.93
C THR A 4 -45.74 -10.52 -24.98
N ILE A 5 -45.26 -11.34 -25.91
CA ILE A 5 -43.87 -11.39 -26.39
C ILE A 5 -43.64 -10.16 -27.28
N TYR A 6 -42.65 -9.31 -26.96
CA TYR A 6 -42.20 -8.24 -27.84
C TYR A 6 -40.69 -8.36 -28.09
N MET A 7 -40.32 -8.44 -29.37
CA MET A 7 -38.96 -8.54 -29.89
C MET A 7 -38.76 -7.45 -30.96
N LYS A 8 -37.48 -7.10 -31.20
CA LYS A 8 -36.92 -6.18 -32.23
C LYS A 8 -36.67 -4.75 -31.70
N LYS A 9 -35.53 -4.08 -31.93
CA LYS A 9 -34.79 -3.92 -33.20
C LYS A 9 -33.30 -3.60 -32.94
N LYS A 10 -32.45 -4.00 -33.89
CA LYS A 10 -31.05 -3.57 -34.04
C LYS A 10 -31.02 -2.16 -34.64
N THR A 11 -30.13 -1.29 -34.15
CA THR A 11 -29.72 -0.09 -34.87
C THR A 11 -28.21 0.12 -34.70
N VAL A 12 -27.50 0.00 -35.82
CA VAL A 12 -26.12 0.42 -36.06
C VAL A 12 -26.18 1.90 -36.46
N ILE A 13 -25.40 2.78 -35.84
CA ILE A 13 -25.08 4.12 -36.41
C ILE A 13 -23.59 4.38 -36.25
N LEU A 14 -22.95 4.42 -37.42
CA LEU A 14 -21.61 4.90 -37.74
C LEU A 14 -21.65 6.43 -37.80
N SER A 15 -20.80 7.13 -37.05
CA SER A 15 -20.56 8.56 -37.26
C SER A 15 -19.09 8.92 -37.10
N LEU A 16 -18.53 9.23 -38.27
CA LEU A 16 -17.20 9.73 -38.61
C LEU A 16 -17.17 11.25 -38.38
N PHE A 17 -16.23 11.78 -37.58
CA PHE A 17 -15.77 13.17 -37.72
C PHE A 17 -14.32 13.31 -37.23
N THR A 18 -13.42 13.41 -38.19
CA THR A 18 -12.06 13.93 -38.06
C THR A 18 -12.10 15.45 -37.90
N LEU A 19 -11.35 16.00 -36.94
CA LEU A 19 -10.83 17.36 -37.08
C LEU A 19 -9.46 17.48 -36.38
N ALA A 20 -8.42 17.62 -37.19
CA ALA A 20 -7.09 18.01 -36.78
C ALA A 20 -6.99 19.53 -36.81
N THR A 21 -6.47 20.14 -35.76
CA THR A 21 -5.93 21.51 -35.79
C THR A 21 -4.55 21.50 -35.16
N LEU A 22 -3.54 21.60 -36.02
CA LEU A 22 -2.18 22.01 -35.69
C LEU A 22 -2.19 23.52 -35.42
N ILE A 23 -1.58 23.97 -34.32
CA ILE A 23 -1.17 25.35 -34.15
C ILE A 23 0.33 25.36 -33.86
N SER A 24 1.04 26.02 -34.77
CA SER A 24 2.47 26.27 -34.75
C SER A 24 2.84 27.36 -33.74
N GLY A 25 3.96 27.16 -33.03
CA GLY A 25 5.06 28.12 -32.92
C GLY A 25 4.92 29.34 -31.99
N CYS A 26 5.88 29.47 -31.06
CA CYS A 26 6.81 30.61 -31.08
C CYS A 26 8.09 30.21 -30.34
N GLY A 27 9.21 30.23 -31.05
CA GLY A 27 10.54 30.12 -30.47
C GLY A 27 10.99 31.45 -29.86
N SER A 28 11.92 31.36 -28.93
CA SER A 28 12.90 32.40 -28.64
C SER A 28 14.26 31.76 -28.49
N LYS A 29 15.24 32.51 -28.99
CA LYS A 29 16.54 32.11 -29.48
C LYS A 29 17.52 31.77 -28.36
N ALA A 30 18.40 30.82 -28.66
CA ALA A 30 19.60 30.49 -27.92
C ALA A 30 20.57 31.69 -27.78
N ASP A 31 21.31 31.72 -26.67
CA ASP A 31 22.75 31.90 -26.80
C ASP A 31 23.51 30.95 -25.88
N ASN A 32 24.66 30.54 -26.40
CA ASN A 32 25.49 29.40 -26.02
C ASN A 32 26.59 29.88 -25.05
N THR A 33 26.88 29.16 -23.98
CA THR A 33 28.29 29.01 -23.55
C THR A 33 28.50 27.69 -22.80
N ASN A 34 29.29 26.84 -23.45
CA ASN A 34 29.93 25.63 -22.93
C ASN A 34 30.74 25.88 -21.65
N THR A 35 30.68 24.97 -20.67
CA THR A 35 31.86 24.43 -19.98
C THR A 35 31.53 23.05 -19.42
N ASN A 36 32.33 22.07 -19.79
CA ASN A 36 32.38 20.72 -19.22
C ASN A 36 32.65 20.77 -17.71
N GLU A 37 31.94 19.96 -16.93
CA GLU A 37 32.53 18.81 -16.22
C GLU A 37 31.48 18.04 -15.40
N THR A 38 31.63 16.72 -15.50
CA THR A 38 31.18 15.64 -14.61
C THR A 38 30.93 16.06 -13.16
N THR A 39 29.82 15.60 -12.55
CA THR A 39 29.81 14.77 -11.32
C THR A 39 28.37 14.51 -10.84
N ASN A 40 28.06 13.24 -10.62
CA ASN A 40 26.92 12.73 -9.88
C ASN A 40 26.80 13.41 -8.50
N ASN A 41 25.64 13.96 -8.12
CA ASN A 41 24.99 13.57 -6.88
C ASN A 41 23.58 14.15 -6.78
N SER A 42 22.59 13.26 -6.83
CA SER A 42 21.24 13.52 -6.35
C SER A 42 21.32 13.80 -4.85
N THR A 43 20.85 14.98 -4.43
CA THR A 43 20.88 15.42 -3.05
C THR A 43 19.89 14.61 -2.21
N THR A 44 20.40 13.54 -1.58
CA THR A 44 19.80 12.89 -0.42
C THR A 44 19.86 13.86 0.76
N GLN A 45 18.73 14.46 1.15
CA GLN A 45 18.60 15.13 2.44
C GLN A 45 18.40 14.07 3.53
N SER A 46 19.47 13.82 4.28
CA SER A 46 19.43 13.20 5.60
C SER A 46 19.21 14.32 6.64
N PRO A 47 18.27 14.19 7.60
CA PRO A 47 18.16 15.13 8.70
C PRO A 47 19.30 14.92 9.71
N THR A 48 20.03 15.98 10.00
CA THR A 48 21.01 16.11 11.08
C THR A 48 20.33 16.04 12.45
N THR A 49 20.79 15.13 13.32
CA THR A 49 20.45 15.09 14.74
C THR A 49 21.42 15.95 15.56
N ASN A 50 20.87 16.81 16.42
CA ASN A 50 21.59 17.42 17.54
C ASN A 50 20.74 17.17 18.81
N PRO A 51 21.31 16.68 19.93
CA PRO A 51 20.52 16.17 21.03
C PRO A 51 20.21 17.23 22.10
N ASN A 52 19.10 16.96 22.80
CA ASN A 52 18.76 17.35 24.18
C ASN A 52 17.83 18.56 24.38
N THR A 53 16.58 18.32 24.79
CA THR A 53 16.02 18.59 26.14
C THR A 53 14.55 18.15 26.18
N GLY A 54 14.13 17.53 27.28
CA GLY A 54 12.88 16.79 27.41
C GLY A 54 11.59 17.59 27.24
N GLU A 55 10.81 17.13 26.26
CA GLU A 55 9.35 17.09 26.20
C GLU A 55 9.06 15.81 25.41
N LEU A 56 7.98 15.07 25.66
CA LEU A 56 7.58 13.95 24.81
C LEU A 56 7.12 14.53 23.47
N ALA A 57 8.09 14.91 22.63
CA ALA A 57 7.87 15.33 21.27
C ALA A 57 7.15 14.16 20.58
N ASP A 58 5.94 14.44 20.12
CA ASP A 58 5.13 13.54 19.33
C ASP A 58 5.90 13.19 18.05
N ALA A 59 6.67 12.10 18.12
CA ALA A 59 7.51 11.65 17.04
C ALA A 59 6.59 11.20 15.90
N THR A 60 6.40 12.09 14.92
CA THR A 60 5.68 11.76 13.69
C THR A 60 6.54 10.76 12.91
N THR A 61 6.25 9.47 13.07
CA THR A 61 6.86 8.41 12.27
C THR A 61 6.38 8.49 10.81
N GLY A 62 7.30 8.46 9.87
CA GLY A 62 6.98 8.51 8.43
C GLY A 62 6.65 7.13 7.84
N PRO A 63 6.29 7.06 6.55
CA PRO A 63 6.31 5.79 5.82
C PRO A 63 7.75 5.24 5.75
N SER A 64 7.91 3.93 5.82
CA SER A 64 9.21 3.27 5.69
C SER A 64 9.29 2.38 4.45
N TRP A 65 10.28 2.64 3.62
CA TRP A 65 10.65 1.79 2.49
C TRP A 65 11.61 0.72 2.97
N VAL A 66 11.20 -0.54 2.84
CA VAL A 66 11.98 -1.67 3.32
C VAL A 66 12.94 -2.13 2.24
N THR A 67 14.23 -2.17 2.55
CA THR A 67 15.30 -2.60 1.62
C THR A 67 15.92 -3.93 2.03
N ASP A 68 15.79 -4.32 3.29
CA ASP A 68 16.42 -5.47 3.93
C ASP A 68 15.67 -5.88 5.21
N GLU A 69 16.09 -6.97 5.84
CA GLU A 69 15.43 -7.50 7.03
C GLU A 69 15.54 -6.55 8.25
N ALA A 70 16.67 -5.84 8.40
CA ALA A 70 16.85 -4.90 9.51
C ALA A 70 15.89 -3.70 9.41
N THR A 71 15.71 -3.16 8.20
CA THR A 71 14.74 -2.10 7.93
C THR A 71 13.31 -2.60 8.06
N LEU A 72 13.02 -3.87 7.75
CA LEU A 72 11.72 -4.50 7.99
C LEU A 72 11.40 -4.56 9.49
N GLU A 73 12.31 -5.08 10.30
CA GLU A 73 12.13 -5.23 11.76
C GLU A 73 11.88 -3.89 12.45
N LYS A 74 12.52 -2.83 11.96
CA LYS A 74 12.28 -1.47 12.44
C LYS A 74 10.94 -0.94 11.95
N ALA A 75 10.64 -1.10 10.64
CA ALA A 75 9.44 -0.55 10.03
C ALA A 75 8.16 -1.09 10.66
N VAL A 76 8.08 -2.40 10.93
CA VAL A 76 6.88 -3.01 11.53
C VAL A 76 6.58 -2.48 12.94
N LYS A 77 7.58 -1.97 13.66
CA LYS A 77 7.44 -1.43 15.03
C LYS A 77 7.25 0.09 15.09
N GLU A 78 7.76 0.81 14.10
CA GLU A 78 7.83 2.26 14.18
C GLU A 78 6.97 2.97 13.13
N SER A 79 6.67 2.35 11.98
CA SER A 79 6.16 3.06 10.79
C SER A 79 4.70 2.83 10.49
N TRP A 80 3.94 3.91 10.28
CA TRP A 80 2.50 3.80 9.95
C TRP A 80 2.23 3.22 8.57
N ILE A 81 3.18 3.34 7.64
CA ILE A 81 3.21 2.56 6.40
C ILE A 81 4.52 1.77 6.33
N VAL A 82 4.40 0.47 6.07
CA VAL A 82 5.51 -0.41 5.66
C VAL A 82 5.38 -0.67 4.17
N ILE A 83 6.37 -0.23 3.39
CA ILE A 83 6.36 -0.33 1.93
C ILE A 83 7.36 -1.38 1.48
N ILE A 84 6.86 -2.40 0.78
CA ILE A 84 7.63 -3.50 0.20
C ILE A 84 7.61 -3.35 -1.33
N THR A 85 8.78 -3.16 -1.94
CA THR A 85 8.94 -2.97 -3.40
C THR A 85 9.77 -4.05 -4.10
N LYS A 86 9.96 -5.17 -3.42
CA LYS A 86 10.56 -6.40 -3.93
C LYS A 86 10.11 -7.55 -3.03
N ASP A 87 10.17 -8.77 -3.53
CA ASP A 87 9.87 -9.93 -2.69
C ASP A 87 10.87 -10.02 -1.53
N MET A 88 10.34 -10.35 -0.35
CA MET A 88 11.10 -10.46 0.88
C MET A 88 10.71 -11.70 1.65
N ASN A 89 11.69 -12.27 2.34
CA ASN A 89 11.50 -13.38 3.24
C ASN A 89 12.19 -13.08 4.56
N THR A 90 11.58 -13.52 5.64
CA THR A 90 12.18 -13.56 6.97
C THR A 90 11.71 -14.83 7.66
N THR A 91 12.55 -15.37 8.55
CA THR A 91 12.19 -16.48 9.43
C THR A 91 11.60 -15.99 10.76
N LYS A 92 11.52 -14.67 10.96
CA LYS A 92 11.04 -14.05 12.19
C LYS A 92 9.53 -13.81 12.12
N ASP A 93 8.89 -13.95 13.26
CA ASP A 93 7.53 -13.44 13.44
C ASP A 93 7.54 -11.92 13.38
N LEU A 94 6.57 -11.36 12.69
CA LEU A 94 6.41 -9.92 12.55
C LEU A 94 5.21 -9.46 13.37
N THR A 95 5.40 -8.41 14.14
CA THR A 95 4.32 -7.72 14.86
C THR A 95 4.29 -6.29 14.35
N PHE A 96 3.19 -5.96 13.68
CA PHE A 96 2.86 -4.60 13.28
C PHE A 96 2.25 -3.92 14.49
N GLU A 97 3.04 -3.05 15.11
CA GLU A 97 2.66 -2.29 16.30
C GLU A 97 3.23 -0.89 16.23
N GLY A 98 2.59 0.10 16.84
CA GLY A 98 3.16 1.45 17.06
C GLY A 98 2.65 2.51 16.10
N GLY A 99 1.35 2.79 16.10
CA GLY A 99 0.70 3.80 15.25
C GLY A 99 1.17 5.25 15.45
N LEU A 100 0.97 6.09 14.43
CA LEU A 100 1.01 7.54 14.59
C LEU A 100 -0.17 7.99 15.43
N LYS A 101 0.07 8.65 16.56
CA LYS A 101 -0.98 9.25 17.39
C LYS A 101 -0.95 10.76 17.21
N LYS A 102 -1.67 11.27 16.21
CA LYS A 102 -1.80 12.72 16.03
C LYS A 102 -3.07 13.20 16.74
N ASP A 103 -2.92 14.15 17.65
CA ASP A 103 -4.05 14.77 18.37
C ASP A 103 -4.95 13.74 19.09
N GLY A 104 -4.37 12.64 19.57
CA GLY A 104 -5.11 11.55 20.23
C GLY A 104 -5.83 10.59 19.27
N VAL A 105 -5.72 10.80 17.96
CA VAL A 105 -6.25 9.90 16.93
C VAL A 105 -5.14 8.96 16.47
N GLU A 106 -5.36 7.66 16.67
CA GLU A 106 -4.46 6.62 16.22
C GLU A 106 -4.66 6.35 14.72
N THR A 107 -3.59 6.49 13.94
CA THR A 107 -3.60 6.23 12.50
C THR A 107 -3.45 4.73 12.25
N PRO A 108 -4.34 4.12 11.45
CA PRO A 108 -4.23 2.70 11.12
C PRO A 108 -2.93 2.35 10.39
N ARG A 109 -2.45 1.11 10.55
CA ARG A 109 -1.27 0.62 9.82
C ARG A 109 -1.61 0.28 8.37
N LEU A 110 -0.63 0.47 7.48
CA LEU A 110 -0.69 -0.04 6.11
C LEU A 110 0.57 -0.84 5.78
N LEU A 111 0.39 -2.11 5.43
CA LEU A 111 1.38 -2.91 4.72
C LEU A 111 1.10 -2.81 3.22
N ALA A 112 1.92 -2.04 2.50
CA ALA A 112 1.83 -1.87 1.05
C ALA A 112 2.85 -2.77 0.35
N LEU A 113 2.37 -3.65 -0.51
CA LEU A 113 3.18 -4.66 -1.22
C LEU A 113 3.11 -4.45 -2.74
N TYR A 114 3.15 -3.21 -3.19
CA TYR A 114 2.94 -2.88 -4.59
C TYR A 114 3.70 -1.63 -5.01
N ASN A 115 3.98 -1.53 -6.31
CA ASN A 115 4.41 -0.29 -6.95
C ASN A 115 3.28 0.30 -7.80
N GLN A 116 3.34 1.60 -8.03
CA GLN A 116 2.41 2.32 -8.90
C GLN A 116 3.13 3.36 -9.75
N ASP A 117 2.52 3.74 -10.86
CA ASP A 117 2.96 4.84 -11.70
C ASP A 117 2.50 6.21 -11.18
N GLU A 118 2.84 7.28 -11.89
CA GLU A 118 2.45 8.67 -11.58
C GLU A 118 0.92 8.88 -11.60
N ASN A 119 0.19 8.06 -12.35
CA ASN A 119 -1.26 8.08 -12.46
C ASN A 119 -1.95 7.21 -11.39
N ARG A 120 -1.18 6.65 -10.45
CA ARG A 120 -1.63 5.72 -9.38
C ARG A 120 -2.18 4.40 -9.90
N ASN A 121 -1.78 3.98 -11.10
CA ASN A 121 -2.05 2.63 -11.56
C ASN A 121 -1.03 1.68 -10.92
N LYS A 122 -1.50 0.56 -10.36
CA LYS A 122 -0.60 -0.49 -9.87
C LYS A 122 0.21 -1.05 -11.04
N THR A 123 1.53 -1.07 -10.89
CA THR A 123 2.48 -1.56 -11.91
C THR A 123 3.17 -2.86 -11.52
N ALA A 124 3.23 -3.18 -10.22
CA ALA A 124 3.77 -4.43 -9.71
C ALA A 124 3.15 -4.80 -8.35
N SER A 125 3.23 -6.08 -8.01
CA SER A 125 2.83 -6.65 -6.73
C SER A 125 3.98 -7.52 -6.21
N TYR A 126 4.15 -7.54 -4.89
CA TYR A 126 5.27 -8.20 -4.22
C TYR A 126 4.77 -9.15 -3.12
N THR A 127 5.64 -10.06 -2.71
CA THR A 127 5.38 -11.04 -1.65
C THR A 127 6.24 -10.77 -0.42
N LEU A 128 5.61 -10.66 0.74
CA LEU A 128 6.29 -10.76 2.03
C LEU A 128 6.01 -12.13 2.65
N THR A 129 7.07 -12.91 2.81
CA THR A 129 7.02 -14.23 3.46
C THR A 129 7.55 -14.14 4.88
N ALA A 130 6.71 -14.51 5.85
CA ALA A 130 7.13 -14.70 7.24
C ALA A 130 6.25 -15.79 7.88
N PRO A 131 6.70 -16.51 8.93
CA PRO A 131 5.89 -17.56 9.54
C PRO A 131 4.56 -17.02 10.08
N LYS A 132 4.61 -15.87 10.75
CA LYS A 132 3.48 -15.21 11.40
C LYS A 132 3.57 -13.69 11.28
N MET A 133 2.43 -13.05 11.05
CA MET A 133 2.27 -11.59 11.01
C MET A 133 1.08 -11.16 11.86
N THR A 134 1.31 -10.35 12.89
CA THR A 134 0.27 -9.88 13.82
C THR A 134 -0.02 -8.40 13.62
N PHE A 135 -1.28 -8.01 13.51
CA PHE A 135 -1.72 -6.62 13.40
C PHE A 135 -2.53 -6.22 14.63
N LYS A 136 -2.15 -5.13 15.29
CA LYS A 136 -2.73 -4.72 16.58
C LYS A 136 -3.56 -3.44 16.55
N GLU A 137 -3.35 -2.58 15.55
CA GLU A 137 -4.06 -1.30 15.46
C GLU A 137 -5.36 -1.41 14.65
N ASP A 138 -6.44 -0.84 15.17
CA ASP A 138 -7.75 -0.81 14.50
C ASP A 138 -7.65 -0.16 13.11
N GLY A 139 -8.33 -0.74 12.14
CA GLY A 139 -8.32 -0.28 10.75
C GLY A 139 -7.06 -0.64 9.96
N SER A 140 -6.15 -1.45 10.53
CA SER A 140 -4.92 -1.88 9.84
C SER A 140 -5.21 -2.62 8.53
N ARG A 141 -4.33 -2.48 7.53
CA ARG A 141 -4.61 -2.98 6.18
C ARG A 141 -3.41 -3.59 5.49
N ILE A 142 -3.66 -4.58 4.65
CA ILE A 142 -2.72 -5.11 3.65
C ILE A 142 -3.20 -4.69 2.27
N LYS A 143 -2.29 -4.18 1.44
CA LYS A 143 -2.64 -3.68 0.10
C LYS A 143 -1.70 -4.15 -1.01
N GLY A 144 -2.29 -4.61 -2.11
CA GLY A 144 -1.69 -4.65 -3.44
C GLY A 144 -0.72 -5.80 -3.73
N GLY A 145 -0.54 -6.75 -2.83
CA GLY A 145 0.40 -7.86 -3.01
C GLY A 145 0.06 -9.09 -2.19
N THR A 146 1.04 -9.97 -1.98
CA THR A 146 0.85 -11.24 -1.29
C THR A 146 1.57 -11.24 0.05
N VAL A 147 0.89 -11.76 1.06
CA VAL A 147 1.50 -12.19 2.30
C VAL A 147 1.52 -13.71 2.32
N ALA A 148 2.68 -14.32 2.51
CA ALA A 148 2.83 -15.77 2.65
C ALA A 148 3.20 -16.11 4.10
N GLY A 149 2.25 -16.68 4.83
CA GLY A 149 2.31 -16.82 6.28
C GLY A 149 0.94 -16.65 6.92
N ASP A 150 0.84 -17.06 8.19
CA ASP A 150 -0.39 -16.91 8.96
C ASP A 150 -0.52 -15.46 9.50
N ILE A 151 -1.73 -14.90 9.35
CA ILE A 151 -2.07 -13.58 9.88
C ILE A 151 -2.82 -13.72 11.20
N TYR A 152 -2.44 -12.91 12.18
CA TYR A 152 -3.14 -12.76 13.45
C TYR A 152 -3.71 -11.34 13.51
N VAL A 153 -5.03 -11.25 13.61
CA VAL A 153 -5.76 -9.99 13.66
C VAL A 153 -6.18 -9.74 15.11
N ASP A 154 -5.42 -8.89 15.79
CA ASP A 154 -5.62 -8.49 17.18
C ASP A 154 -6.35 -7.13 17.29
N CYS A 155 -6.99 -6.70 16.21
CA CYS A 155 -7.66 -5.42 16.06
C CYS A 155 -9.01 -5.52 15.34
N ASN A 156 -9.81 -4.45 15.43
CA ASN A 156 -11.05 -4.33 14.68
C ASN A 156 -10.82 -3.67 13.32
N ASN A 157 -11.76 -3.86 12.40
CA ASN A 157 -11.78 -3.20 11.09
C ASN A 157 -10.55 -3.50 10.22
N PHE A 158 -9.90 -4.65 10.42
CA PHE A 158 -8.78 -5.07 9.57
C PHE A 158 -9.24 -5.27 8.12
N GLU A 159 -8.46 -4.79 7.16
CA GLU A 159 -8.85 -4.78 5.74
C GLU A 159 -7.81 -5.41 4.81
N LEU A 160 -8.30 -6.21 3.84
CA LEU A 160 -7.54 -6.61 2.66
C LEU A 160 -8.02 -5.82 1.44
N VAL A 161 -7.08 -5.17 0.74
CA VAL A 161 -7.37 -4.38 -0.46
C VAL A 161 -6.46 -4.85 -1.60
N ASP A 162 -7.00 -5.49 -2.63
CA ASP A 162 -6.22 -6.07 -3.73
C ASP A 162 -5.03 -6.91 -3.19
N ALA A 163 -5.29 -7.72 -2.15
CA ALA A 163 -4.28 -8.45 -1.40
C ALA A 163 -4.58 -9.94 -1.31
N THR A 164 -3.52 -10.76 -1.38
CA THR A 164 -3.61 -12.21 -1.18
C THR A 164 -2.95 -12.60 0.14
N VAL A 165 -3.66 -13.32 1.00
CA VAL A 165 -3.09 -14.04 2.14
C VAL A 165 -2.93 -15.50 1.75
N ASN A 166 -1.68 -15.92 1.51
CA ASN A 166 -1.31 -17.31 1.35
C ASN A 166 -0.99 -17.93 2.72
N GLY A 167 -2.05 -18.23 3.47
CA GLY A 167 -2.01 -18.69 4.85
C GLY A 167 -3.38 -18.58 5.50
N ASN A 168 -3.45 -18.82 6.80
CA ASN A 168 -4.66 -18.66 7.59
C ASN A 168 -4.78 -17.25 8.17
N ILE A 169 -5.99 -16.84 8.51
CA ILE A 169 -6.26 -15.65 9.32
C ILE A 169 -6.90 -16.08 10.64
N TYR A 170 -6.30 -15.66 11.75
CA TYR A 170 -6.80 -15.90 13.10
C TYR A 170 -7.22 -14.59 13.75
N PHE A 171 -8.51 -14.46 14.05
CA PHE A 171 -9.08 -13.30 14.72
C PHE A 171 -9.04 -13.48 16.24
N LYS A 172 -8.58 -12.46 16.96
CA LYS A 172 -8.51 -12.48 18.43
C LYS A 172 -9.85 -12.76 19.10
N ASP A 173 -10.93 -12.19 18.55
CA ASP A 173 -12.29 -12.37 19.05
C ASP A 173 -13.33 -12.20 17.93
N GLN A 174 -14.60 -12.37 18.29
CA GLN A 174 -15.70 -12.26 17.34
C GLN A 174 -15.87 -10.83 16.81
N ALA A 175 -15.53 -9.79 17.58
CA ALA A 175 -15.64 -8.40 17.13
C ALA A 175 -14.60 -8.09 16.03
N ALA A 176 -13.38 -8.58 16.19
CA ALA A 176 -12.34 -8.51 15.16
C ALA A 176 -12.79 -9.24 13.88
N LYS A 177 -13.39 -10.43 14.02
CA LYS A 177 -13.90 -11.22 12.89
C LYS A 177 -15.07 -10.55 12.17
N ASP A 178 -16.05 -10.04 12.91
CA ASP A 178 -17.26 -9.43 12.34
C ASP A 178 -16.96 -8.09 11.66
N SER A 179 -15.91 -7.38 12.09
CA SER A 179 -15.49 -6.11 11.53
C SER A 179 -14.47 -6.23 10.39
N PHE A 180 -13.95 -7.43 10.13
CA PHE A 180 -13.01 -7.72 9.03
C PHE A 180 -13.63 -7.40 7.66
N LYS A 181 -12.82 -6.81 6.77
CA LYS A 181 -13.24 -6.44 5.41
C LYS A 181 -12.22 -6.95 4.39
N MET A 182 -12.73 -7.35 3.23
CA MET A 182 -11.90 -7.59 2.06
C MET A 182 -12.67 -7.21 0.80
N ASP A 183 -11.98 -6.66 -0.19
CA ASP A 183 -12.56 -6.37 -1.49
C ASP A 183 -12.66 -7.62 -2.39
N ASP A 184 -13.38 -7.50 -3.51
CA ASP A 184 -13.59 -8.59 -4.47
C ASP A 184 -12.30 -9.07 -5.15
N THR A 185 -11.23 -8.27 -5.10
CA THR A 185 -9.93 -8.60 -5.67
C THR A 185 -9.00 -9.30 -4.68
N SER A 186 -9.35 -9.30 -3.41
CA SER A 186 -8.58 -9.91 -2.35
C SER A 186 -8.89 -11.40 -2.21
N LYS A 187 -7.94 -12.15 -1.65
CA LYS A 187 -8.05 -13.61 -1.52
C LYS A 187 -7.38 -14.11 -0.25
N VAL A 188 -8.00 -15.06 0.43
CA VAL A 188 -7.39 -15.85 1.51
C VAL A 188 -7.37 -17.32 1.07
N THR A 189 -6.20 -17.96 1.11
CA THR A 189 -6.06 -19.36 0.66
C THR A 189 -6.31 -20.38 1.77
N GLY A 190 -6.07 -19.99 3.02
CA GLY A 190 -6.30 -20.82 4.20
C GLY A 190 -7.64 -20.56 4.88
N ALA A 191 -7.73 -20.99 6.13
CA ALA A 191 -8.92 -20.82 6.96
C ALA A 191 -9.00 -19.42 7.58
N MET A 192 -10.21 -19.02 7.96
CA MET A 192 -10.51 -17.78 8.67
C MET A 192 -11.25 -18.11 9.98
N GLU A 193 -10.51 -18.19 11.08
CA GLU A 193 -10.96 -18.75 12.35
C GLU A 193 -10.70 -17.82 13.52
N LEU A 194 -11.34 -18.08 14.66
CA LEU A 194 -10.92 -17.44 15.90
C LEU A 194 -9.61 -18.06 16.39
N GLN A 195 -8.78 -17.28 17.08
CA GLN A 195 -7.62 -17.79 17.81
C GLN A 195 -8.07 -18.85 18.83
N LYS A 196 -7.26 -19.91 19.00
CA LYS A 196 -7.51 -21.01 19.95
C LYS A 196 -6.77 -20.80 21.27
#